data_AF-A0A939G5G6-F1
#
_entry.id   AF-A0A939G5G6-F1
#
_cell.length_a   1.000
_cell.length_b   1.000
_cell.length_c   1.000
_cell.angle_alpha   90.00
_cell.angle_beta   90.00
_cell.angle_gamma   90.00
#
_symmetry.space_group_name_H-M   'P 1'
#
loop_
_entity.id
_entity.type
_entity.pdbx_description
1 polymer ?
#
loop_
_entity_poly.entity_id
_entity_poly.type
_entity_poly.pdbx_seq_one_letter_code
_entity_poly.pdbx_strand_id
1 'polypeptide(L)'
;MHLATKLVTASLFVSMLVGCTINTVDPTKTTSGSTTGGGTAKQDCELKGYGWIDASNTSKNPYDLWLNGVYVMRLSGNTLTKNIQISQGPSKIYVKQVTGYLLYPTEVTWSPTINSCKSMAISFP
;
A
#
# COMPACT_ATOMS: atom_id res chain seq x y z
N MET A 1 15.89 22.44 -31.77
CA MET A 1 16.76 21.35 -31.29
C MET A 1 15.85 20.28 -30.69
N HIS A 2 15.46 19.29 -31.50
CA HIS A 2 14.69 18.14 -31.08
C HIS A 2 15.68 17.06 -30.65
N LEU A 3 15.67 16.65 -29.38
CA LEU A 3 16.44 15.50 -28.95
C LEU A 3 15.53 14.50 -28.23
N ALA A 4 15.52 13.31 -28.83
CA ALA A 4 14.62 12.22 -28.60
C ALA A 4 14.83 11.51 -27.26
N THR A 5 13.69 11.14 -26.68
CA THR A 5 13.45 10.02 -25.78
C THR A 5 14.30 8.79 -26.15
N LYS A 6 15.08 8.25 -25.21
CA LYS A 6 15.65 6.90 -25.24
C LYS A 6 15.32 6.23 -23.91
N LEU A 7 14.39 5.28 -23.87
CA LEU A 7 14.46 3.87 -24.30
C LEU A 7 15.08 2.99 -23.20
N VAL A 8 14.22 2.10 -22.71
CA VAL A 8 14.29 1.24 -21.53
C VAL A 8 15.36 0.16 -21.68
N THR A 9 16.19 -0.01 -20.64
CA THR A 9 17.16 -1.10 -20.55
C THR A 9 16.49 -2.36 -20.01
N ALA A 10 16.08 -3.28 -20.90
CA ALA A 10 15.64 -4.62 -20.53
C ALA A 10 16.84 -5.57 -20.52
N SER A 11 17.12 -6.16 -19.36
CA SER A 11 18.23 -7.10 -19.16
C SER A 11 17.89 -8.47 -19.76
N LEU A 12 18.80 -9.00 -20.59
CA LEU A 12 18.77 -10.36 -21.14
C LEU A 12 18.90 -11.39 -20.01
N PHE A 13 18.03 -12.40 -19.96
CA PHE A 13 18.32 -13.69 -19.34
C PHE A 13 18.20 -14.83 -20.35
N VAL A 14 19.25 -15.64 -20.35
CA VAL A 14 19.56 -16.75 -21.24
C VAL A 14 18.58 -17.91 -21.07
N SER A 15 18.15 -18.48 -22.20
CA SER A 15 17.39 -19.72 -22.30
C SER A 15 18.18 -20.92 -21.77
N MET A 16 17.58 -21.67 -20.84
CA MET A 16 17.79 -23.12 -20.72
C MET A 16 16.43 -23.81 -20.74
N LEU A 17 16.30 -24.74 -21.69
CA LEU A 17 15.08 -25.43 -22.08
C LEU A 17 14.77 -26.56 -21.07
N VAL A 18 13.89 -26.31 -20.10
CA VAL A 18 13.06 -27.34 -19.46
C VAL A 18 11.72 -26.68 -19.12
N GLY A 19 10.63 -27.26 -19.60
CA GLY A 19 9.30 -26.63 -19.67
C GLY A 19 8.81 -25.96 -18.40
N CYS A 20 8.80 -24.63 -18.41
CA CYS A 20 7.80 -23.79 -17.76
C CYS A 20 7.90 -22.40 -18.41
N THR A 21 6.80 -21.92 -18.98
CA THR A 21 6.70 -20.62 -19.64
C THR A 21 7.08 -19.51 -18.65
N ILE A 22 8.14 -18.74 -18.94
CA ILE A 22 8.55 -17.58 -18.15
C ILE A 22 7.66 -16.40 -18.56
N ASN A 23 6.70 -16.03 -17.71
CA ASN A 23 6.04 -14.73 -17.81
C ASN A 23 7.04 -13.66 -17.37
N THR A 24 7.53 -12.88 -18.32
CA THR A 24 8.28 -11.65 -18.07
C THR A 24 7.35 -10.63 -17.38
N VAL A 25 7.48 -10.48 -16.06
CA VAL A 25 6.83 -9.38 -15.33
C VAL A 25 7.64 -8.10 -15.49
N ASP A 26 7.13 -7.22 -16.36
CA ASP A 26 7.50 -5.82 -16.44
C ASP A 26 7.16 -5.12 -15.11
N PRO A 27 8.11 -4.47 -14.42
CA PRO A 27 7.85 -3.82 -13.13
C PRO A 27 7.04 -2.51 -13.23
N THR A 28 6.49 -2.14 -14.40
CA THR A 28 5.58 -0.99 -14.53
C THR A 28 4.10 -1.34 -14.71
N LYS A 29 3.72 -2.62 -14.60
CA LYS A 29 2.31 -3.02 -14.71
C LYS A 29 1.70 -3.33 -13.35
N THR A 30 1.06 -2.32 -12.74
CA THR A 30 -0.07 -2.52 -11.82
C THR A 30 -1.08 -3.41 -12.54
N THR A 31 -1.02 -4.71 -12.25
CA THR A 31 -1.85 -5.70 -12.90
C THR A 31 -3.21 -5.69 -12.21
N SER A 32 -4.01 -4.68 -12.54
CA SER A 32 -5.46 -4.83 -12.58
C SER A 32 -5.78 -5.76 -13.76
N GLY A 33 -5.55 -7.06 -13.54
CA GLY A 33 -5.91 -8.12 -14.47
C GLY A 33 -7.39 -8.44 -14.37
N SER A 34 -8.24 -7.56 -14.89
CA SER A 34 -9.60 -7.94 -15.27
C SER A 34 -9.50 -8.78 -16.55
N THR A 35 -9.57 -10.10 -16.39
CA THR A 35 -9.63 -11.04 -17.51
C THR A 35 -11.09 -11.39 -17.72
N THR A 36 -11.61 -11.03 -18.89
CA THR A 36 -12.95 -11.35 -19.38
C THR A 36 -13.20 -12.86 -19.33
N GLY A 37 -14.18 -13.27 -18.53
CA GLY A 37 -14.72 -14.64 -18.49
C GLY A 37 -16.09 -14.61 -17.81
N GLY A 38 -17.14 -14.97 -18.55
CA GLY A 38 -18.53 -14.91 -18.10
C GLY A 38 -18.78 -15.76 -16.85
N GLY A 39 -19.16 -15.08 -15.76
CA GLY A 39 -19.39 -15.62 -14.43
C GLY A 39 -18.83 -14.63 -13.41
N THR A 40 -19.65 -14.15 -12.47
CA THR A 40 -19.31 -13.09 -11.50
C THR A 40 -18.24 -13.57 -10.51
N ALA A 41 -16.99 -13.69 -10.96
CA ALA A 41 -15.87 -14.03 -10.11
C ALA A 41 -15.61 -12.83 -9.18
N LYS A 42 -15.85 -13.04 -7.89
CA LYS A 42 -15.57 -12.04 -6.85
C LYS A 42 -14.11 -11.64 -6.89
N GLN A 43 -13.83 -10.36 -6.69
CA GLN A 43 -12.45 -9.85 -6.65
C GLN A 43 -11.71 -10.44 -5.42
N ASP A 44 -10.37 -10.60 -5.50
CA ASP A 44 -9.57 -11.18 -4.40
C ASP A 44 -9.81 -10.51 -3.04
N CYS A 45 -9.97 -9.18 -3.03
CA CYS A 45 -10.29 -8.41 -1.82
C CYS A 45 -11.69 -8.67 -1.27
N GLU A 46 -12.67 -9.03 -2.11
CA GLU A 46 -14.00 -9.46 -1.67
C GLU A 46 -13.96 -10.89 -1.12
N LEU A 47 -13.12 -11.75 -1.72
CA LEU A 47 -12.95 -13.13 -1.28
C LEU A 47 -12.19 -13.23 0.05
N LYS A 48 -11.12 -12.45 0.22
CA LYS A 48 -10.27 -12.44 1.41
C LYS A 48 -10.69 -11.42 2.46
N GLY A 49 -11.62 -10.52 2.13
CA GLY A 49 -12.19 -9.56 3.06
C GLY A 49 -11.17 -8.52 3.54
N TYR A 50 -10.59 -7.75 2.62
CA TYR A 50 -9.65 -6.68 2.99
C TYR A 50 -9.88 -5.38 2.20
N GLY A 51 -9.48 -4.28 2.80
CA GLY A 51 -9.39 -2.96 2.19
C GLY A 51 -7.99 -2.38 2.34
N TRP A 52 -7.85 -1.08 2.08
CA TRP A 52 -6.58 -0.38 2.14
C TRP A 52 -6.67 0.93 2.91
N ILE A 53 -5.55 1.30 3.54
CA ILE A 53 -5.34 2.59 4.18
C ILE A 53 -4.20 3.32 3.45
N ASP A 54 -4.44 4.58 3.12
CA ASP A 54 -3.43 5.53 2.71
C ASP A 54 -3.14 6.47 3.89
N ALA A 55 -1.91 6.47 4.39
CA ALA A 55 -1.49 7.21 5.57
C ALA A 55 -0.56 8.37 5.21
N SER A 56 -0.93 9.58 5.61
CA SER A 56 -0.16 10.81 5.40
C SER A 56 0.36 11.36 6.73
N ASN A 57 1.68 11.40 6.88
CA ASN A 57 2.36 12.11 7.96
C ASN A 57 2.69 13.54 7.47
N THR A 58 2.08 14.55 8.09
CA THR A 58 2.24 15.96 7.68
C THR A 58 3.25 16.73 8.53
N SER A 59 3.80 16.11 9.57
CA SER A 59 4.86 16.62 10.42
C SER A 59 6.22 16.25 9.88
N LYS A 60 7.24 16.96 10.36
CA LYS A 60 8.65 16.62 10.12
C LYS A 60 9.11 15.43 10.95
N ASN A 61 8.36 15.08 12.00
CA ASN A 61 8.73 14.04 12.95
C ASN A 61 8.15 12.67 12.55
N PRO A 62 8.84 11.57 12.87
CA PRO A 62 8.35 10.23 12.63
C PRO A 62 7.20 9.83 13.57
N TYR A 63 6.29 9.02 13.05
CA TYR A 63 5.22 8.36 13.80
C TYR A 63 5.27 6.85 13.60
N ASP A 64 4.94 6.11 14.64
CA ASP A 64 4.65 4.68 14.53
C ASP A 64 3.16 4.49 14.26
N LEU A 65 2.81 3.51 13.41
CA LEU A 65 1.45 3.15 13.04
C LEU A 65 1.13 1.73 13.50
N TRP A 66 -0.01 1.60 14.18
CA TRP A 66 -0.61 0.33 14.58
C TRP A 66 -2.00 0.19 13.98
N LEU A 67 -2.30 -1.02 13.52
CA LEU A 67 -3.61 -1.42 13.03
C LEU A 67 -4.10 -2.58 13.90
N ASN A 68 -5.27 -2.42 14.52
CA ASN A 68 -5.86 -3.41 15.43
C ASN A 68 -4.92 -3.85 16.55
N GLY A 69 -4.09 -2.92 17.05
CA GLY A 69 -3.09 -3.19 18.10
C GLY A 69 -1.79 -3.82 17.61
N VAL A 70 -1.68 -4.17 16.33
CA VAL A 70 -0.46 -4.72 15.73
C VAL A 70 0.37 -3.60 15.14
N TYR A 71 1.66 -3.53 15.50
CA TYR A 71 2.60 -2.61 14.88
C TYR A 71 2.75 -2.95 13.40
N VAL A 72 2.57 -1.94 12.54
CA VAL A 72 2.67 -2.12 11.09
C VAL A 72 3.98 -1.55 10.59
N MET A 73 4.24 -0.27 10.87
CA MET A 73 5.42 0.42 10.37
C MET A 73 5.67 1.76 11.07
N ARG A 74 6.86 2.31 10.83
CA ARG A 74 7.21 3.69 11.13
C ARG A 74 7.08 4.55 9.88
N LEU A 75 6.34 5.65 9.96
CA LEU A 75 6.22 6.66 8.91
C LEU A 75 7.15 7.83 9.22
N SER A 76 8.12 8.04 8.34
CA SER A 76 8.96 9.24 8.36
C SER A 76 8.13 10.52 8.19
N GLY A 77 8.69 11.66 8.60
CA GLY A 77 8.04 12.95 8.41
C GLY A 77 7.75 13.26 6.94
N ASN A 78 6.72 14.05 6.67
CA ASN A 78 6.29 14.51 5.34
C ASN A 78 6.14 13.37 4.33
N THR A 79 5.69 12.20 4.78
CA THR A 79 5.61 10.99 3.96
C THR A 79 4.16 10.60 3.73
N LEU A 80 3.86 10.16 2.51
CA LEU A 80 2.60 9.52 2.14
C LEU A 80 2.87 8.04 1.85
N THR A 81 2.29 7.16 2.65
CA THR A 81 2.31 5.70 2.43
C THR A 81 0.95 5.27 1.91
N LYS A 82 0.92 4.52 0.81
CA LYS A 82 -0.31 4.06 0.17
C LYS A 82 -0.48 2.55 0.27
N ASN A 83 -1.72 2.09 0.11
CA ASN A 83 -2.08 0.69 -0.04
C ASN A 83 -1.69 -0.20 1.17
N ILE A 84 -1.79 0.32 2.39
CA ILE A 84 -1.59 -0.48 3.60
C ILE A 84 -2.80 -1.40 3.76
N GLN A 85 -2.60 -2.70 3.54
CA GLN A 85 -3.68 -3.68 3.59
C GLN A 85 -4.17 -3.89 5.03
N ILE A 86 -5.49 -3.91 5.22
CA ILE A 86 -6.14 -4.18 6.50
C ILE A 86 -7.41 -5.02 6.29
N SER A 87 -7.69 -5.93 7.22
CA SER A 87 -8.92 -6.73 7.22
C SER A 87 -10.17 -5.84 7.25
N GLN A 88 -11.21 -6.26 6.55
CA GLN A 88 -12.50 -5.58 6.56
C GLN A 88 -13.14 -5.63 7.95
N GLY A 89 -14.06 -4.69 8.20
CA GLY A 89 -14.83 -4.58 9.44
C GLY A 89 -14.34 -3.46 10.38
N PRO A 90 -14.90 -3.40 11.60
CA PRO A 90 -14.50 -2.42 12.61
C PRO A 90 -13.01 -2.56 12.89
N SER A 91 -12.27 -1.47 12.70
CA SER A 91 -10.82 -1.44 12.86
C SER A 91 -10.42 -0.30 13.77
N LYS A 92 -9.29 -0.47 14.47
CA LYS A 92 -8.66 0.58 15.28
C LYS A 92 -7.33 0.95 14.64
N ILE A 93 -7.22 2.19 14.20
CA ILE A 93 -5.98 2.77 13.68
C ILE A 93 -5.41 3.64 14.79
N TYR A 94 -4.16 3.42 15.16
CA TYR A 94 -3.48 4.19 16.18
C TYR A 94 -2.13 4.66 15.65
N VAL A 95 -1.81 5.93 15.86
CA VAL A 95 -0.49 6.49 15.56
C VAL A 95 0.08 7.21 16.77
N LYS A 96 1.39 7.11 16.96
CA LYS A 96 2.12 7.74 18.05
C LYS A 96 3.39 8.39 17.55
N GLN A 97 3.60 9.64 17.94
CA GLN A 97 4.81 10.38 17.64
C GLN A 97 6.01 9.73 18.33
N VAL A 98 7.06 9.46 17.55
CA VAL A 98 8.27 8.78 18.06
C VAL A 98 9.25 9.80 18.64
N THR A 99 9.43 10.95 18.00
CA THR A 99 10.38 12.00 18.43
C THR A 99 9.85 13.40 18.16
N GLY A 100 10.52 14.42 18.72
CA GLY A 100 10.23 15.83 18.44
C GLY A 100 8.97 16.39 19.11
N TYR A 101 8.51 15.72 20.17
CA TYR A 101 7.50 16.27 21.08
C TYR A 101 8.17 17.13 22.16
N LEU A 102 7.49 18.20 22.59
CA LEU A 102 8.02 19.14 23.59
C LEU A 102 7.85 18.62 25.02
N LEU A 103 6.66 18.08 25.33
CA LEU A 103 6.31 17.58 26.67
C LEU A 103 5.83 16.13 26.62
N TYR A 104 4.90 15.81 25.73
CA TYR A 104 4.33 14.48 25.57
C TYR A 104 4.14 14.15 24.09
N PRO A 105 4.24 12.86 23.70
CA PRO A 105 4.06 12.44 22.31
C PRO A 105 2.62 12.70 21.86
N THR A 106 2.47 13.16 20.63
CA THR A 106 1.16 13.25 19.99
C THR A 106 0.66 11.84 19.65
N GLU A 107 -0.58 11.55 20.03
CA GLU A 107 -1.23 10.27 19.79
C GLU A 107 -2.59 10.51 19.12
N VAL A 108 -2.88 9.76 18.05
CA VAL A 108 -4.16 9.86 17.34
C VAL A 108 -4.74 8.47 17.14
N THR A 109 -6.05 8.34 17.38
CA THR A 109 -6.79 7.08 17.21
C THR A 109 -8.01 7.31 16.32
N TRP A 110 -8.24 6.41 15.38
CA TRP A 110 -9.48 6.31 14.62
C TRP A 110 -10.09 4.92 14.76
N SER A 111 -11.42 4.86 14.68
CA SER A 111 -12.18 3.60 14.71
C SER A 111 -13.07 3.43 13.48
N PRO A 112 -12.52 3.43 12.24
CA PRO A 112 -13.32 3.30 11.03
C PRO A 112 -13.81 1.86 10.82
N THR A 113 -14.85 1.72 10.01
CA THR A 113 -15.23 0.43 9.43
C THR A 113 -14.60 0.32 8.04
N ILE A 114 -13.73 -0.68 7.86
CA ILE A 114 -13.08 -0.95 6.58
C ILE A 114 -14.03 -1.76 5.70
N ASN A 115 -14.32 -1.26 4.50
CA ASN A 115 -15.07 -2.00 3.50
C ASN A 115 -14.12 -2.79 2.59
N SER A 116 -14.52 -4.00 2.20
CA SER A 116 -13.77 -4.78 1.21
C SER A 116 -13.57 -4.00 -0.08
N CYS A 117 -12.37 -4.13 -0.64
CA CYS A 117 -11.98 -3.50 -1.90
C CYS A 117 -12.09 -1.97 -1.92
N LYS A 118 -12.15 -1.32 -0.75
CA LYS A 118 -12.15 0.14 -0.63
C LYS A 118 -10.88 0.63 0.04
N SER A 119 -10.46 1.82 -0.37
CA SER A 119 -9.36 2.55 0.24
C SER A 119 -9.91 3.69 1.09
N MET A 120 -9.27 3.96 2.23
CA MET A 120 -9.51 5.14 3.04
C MET A 120 -8.21 5.91 3.24
N ALA A 121 -8.29 7.23 3.36
CA ALA A 121 -7.15 8.07 3.66
C ALA A 121 -7.21 8.54 5.12
N ILE A 122 -6.06 8.51 5.79
CA ILE A 122 -5.84 9.13 7.10
C ILE A 122 -4.69 10.12 7.00
N SER A 123 -4.81 11.23 7.73
CA SER A 123 -3.74 12.22 7.84
C SER A 123 -3.56 12.56 9.31
N PHE A 124 -2.30 12.68 9.72
CA PHE A 124 -1.93 13.11 11.06
C PHE A 124 -0.80 14.15 11.00
N PRO A 125 -0.63 14.94 12.08
CA PRO A 125 0.47 15.87 12.23
C PRO A 125 1.77 15.10 12.31
#